data_AF-A0A3D5B899-F1
#
_entry.id   AF-A0A3D5B899-F1
#
_cell.length_a   1.000
_cell.length_b   1.000
_cell.length_c   1.000
_cell.angle_alpha   90.00
_cell.angle_beta   90.00
_cell.angle_gamma   90.00
#
_symmetry.space_group_name_H-M   'P 1'
#
loop_
_entity.id
_entity.type
_entity.pdbx_description
1 polymer ?
#
loop_
_entity_poly.entity_id
_entity_poly.type
_entity_poly.pdbx_seq_one_letter_code
_entity_poly.pdbx_strand_id
1 'polypeptide(L)'
;MLTDNIKVIKERKNMMMGFGLLIFLVFAGIVVLIALGLGKVLLSDNRSIANLFNGNKAKTSRDILEERYVKGEISREEFNEMKKDLN
;
A
#
# COMPACT_ATOMS: atom_id res chain seq x y z
N MET A 1 -16.31 -49.06 -23.39
CA MET A 1 -14.96 -49.07 -23.99
C MET A 1 -14.49 -47.68 -24.42
N LEU A 2 -15.17 -46.93 -25.32
CA LEU A 2 -14.74 -45.56 -25.69
C LEU A 2 -15.07 -44.49 -24.62
N THR A 3 -16.18 -44.66 -23.92
CA THR A 3 -16.68 -43.72 -22.90
C THR A 3 -15.85 -43.71 -21.61
N ASP A 4 -15.23 -44.83 -21.27
CA ASP A 4 -14.47 -45.00 -20.03
C ASP A 4 -13.12 -44.26 -20.08
N ASN A 5 -12.50 -44.23 -21.27
CA ASN A 5 -11.22 -43.56 -21.50
C ASN A 5 -11.33 -42.03 -21.38
N ILE A 6 -12.43 -41.45 -21.86
CA ILE A 6 -12.68 -39.99 -21.76
C ILE A 6 -12.86 -39.57 -20.30
N LYS A 7 -13.52 -40.41 -19.49
CA LYS A 7 -13.76 -40.13 -18.06
C LYS A 7 -12.46 -40.15 -17.25
N VAL A 8 -11.60 -41.15 -17.48
CA VAL A 8 -10.30 -41.28 -16.82
C VAL A 8 -9.38 -40.08 -17.11
N ILE A 9 -9.35 -39.60 -18.37
CA ILE A 9 -8.53 -38.44 -18.76
C ILE A 9 -9.06 -37.15 -18.11
N LYS A 10 -10.39 -36.99 -18.01
CA LYS A 10 -11.01 -35.83 -17.39
C LYS A 10 -10.74 -35.75 -15.89
N GLU A 11 -10.79 -36.88 -15.17
CA GLU A 11 -10.48 -36.91 -13.73
C GLU A 11 -9.00 -36.66 -13.45
N ARG A 12 -8.08 -37.17 -14.29
CA ARG A 12 -6.64 -36.87 -14.21
C ARG A 12 -6.35 -35.37 -14.37
N LYS A 13 -7.06 -34.68 -15.27
CA LYS A 13 -6.85 -33.27 -15.57
C LYS A 13 -7.34 -32.34 -14.43
N ASN A 14 -8.43 -32.71 -13.75
CA ASN A 14 -8.99 -31.92 -12.64
C ASN A 14 -8.11 -31.96 -11.38
N MET A 15 -7.37 -33.05 -11.13
CA MET A 15 -6.46 -33.16 -9.98
C MET A 15 -5.22 -32.26 -10.09
N MET A 16 -4.77 -31.91 -11.31
CA MET A 16 -3.59 -31.06 -11.51
C MET A 16 -3.92 -29.55 -11.44
N MET A 17 -5.16 -29.14 -11.67
CA MET A 17 -5.57 -27.72 -11.56
C MET A 17 -5.64 -27.22 -10.11
N GLY A 18 -5.97 -28.09 -9.15
CA GLY A 18 -6.13 -27.69 -7.75
C GLY A 18 -4.82 -27.35 -7.04
N PHE A 19 -3.73 -28.05 -7.36
CA PHE A 19 -2.42 -27.81 -6.75
C PHE A 19 -1.82 -26.44 -7.14
N GLY A 20 -2.01 -26.02 -8.40
CA GLY A 20 -1.54 -24.71 -8.86
C GLY A 20 -2.24 -23.55 -8.13
N LEU A 21 -3.56 -23.66 -7.92
CA LEU A 21 -4.33 -22.65 -7.20
C LEU A 21 -3.92 -22.57 -5.72
N LEU A 22 -3.69 -23.71 -5.08
CA LEU A 22 -3.29 -23.78 -3.67
C LEU A 22 -1.91 -23.14 -3.45
N ILE A 23 -0.94 -23.45 -4.32
CA ILE A 23 0.39 -22.82 -4.31
C ILE A 23 0.28 -21.31 -4.56
N PHE A 24 -0.55 -20.90 -5.52
CA PHE A 24 -0.77 -19.49 -5.82
C PHE A 24 -1.37 -18.74 -4.63
N LEU A 25 -2.35 -19.32 -3.93
CA LEU A 25 -2.98 -18.71 -2.75
C LEU A 25 -2.00 -18.55 -1.61
N VAL A 26 -1.16 -19.56 -1.35
CA VAL A 26 -0.11 -19.48 -0.34
C VAL A 26 0.91 -18.41 -0.71
N PHE A 27 1.36 -18.40 -1.96
CA PHE A 27 2.30 -17.40 -2.47
C PHE A 27 1.73 -15.97 -2.37
N ALA A 28 0.50 -15.75 -2.84
CA ALA A 28 -0.19 -14.47 -2.75
C ALA A 28 -0.36 -14.02 -1.30
N GLY A 29 -0.72 -14.94 -0.39
CA GLY A 29 -0.81 -14.66 1.04
C GLY A 29 0.53 -14.21 1.64
N ILE A 30 1.63 -14.88 1.29
CA ILE A 30 2.98 -14.51 1.74
C ILE A 30 3.37 -13.12 1.23
N VAL A 31 3.11 -12.82 -0.05
CA VAL A 31 3.39 -11.50 -0.64
C VAL A 31 2.63 -10.39 0.10
N VAL A 32 1.36 -10.61 0.42
CA VAL A 32 0.54 -9.65 1.18
C VAL A 32 1.08 -9.47 2.61
N LEU A 33 1.47 -10.56 3.30
CA LEU A 33 2.05 -10.48 4.64
C LEU A 33 3.36 -9.70 4.66
N ILE A 34 4.22 -9.89 3.66
CA ILE A 34 5.46 -9.12 3.49
C ILE A 34 5.12 -7.64 3.25
N ALA A 35 4.21 -7.34 2.33
CA ALA A 35 3.79 -5.97 2.05
C ALA A 35 3.20 -5.27 3.29
N LEU A 36 2.39 -5.97 4.09
CA LEU A 36 1.83 -5.45 5.34
C LEU A 36 2.88 -5.34 6.45
N GLY A 37 3.85 -6.25 6.53
CA GLY A 37 4.95 -6.21 7.50
C GLY A 37 5.89 -5.04 7.26
N LEU A 38 6.36 -4.87 6.01
CA LEU A 38 7.16 -3.71 5.61
C LEU A 38 6.34 -2.43 5.72
N GLY A 39 5.07 -2.49 5.29
CA GLY A 39 4.11 -1.42 5.47
C GLY A 39 4.05 -0.98 6.93
N LYS A 40 3.79 -1.88 7.88
CA LYS A 40 3.65 -1.54 9.30
C LYS A 40 4.93 -0.96 9.92
N VAL A 41 6.10 -1.48 9.56
CA VAL A 41 7.39 -0.96 10.08
C VAL A 41 7.69 0.43 9.52
N LEU A 42 7.44 0.68 8.23
CA LEU A 42 7.64 1.99 7.59
C LEU A 42 6.50 2.98 7.90
N LEU A 43 5.30 2.49 8.20
CA LEU A 43 4.11 3.27 8.55
C LEU A 43 4.07 3.68 10.01
N SER A 44 4.70 2.91 10.89
CA SER A 44 4.84 3.26 12.30
C SER A 44 5.64 4.57 12.50
N ASP A 45 6.46 4.96 11.52
CA ASP A 45 7.16 6.25 11.49
C ASP A 45 6.36 7.42 10.88
N ASN A 46 5.03 7.27 10.78
CA ASN A 46 4.08 8.38 10.71
C ASN A 46 4.04 9.14 9.35
N ARG A 47 2.86 9.13 8.71
CA ARG A 47 2.36 10.12 7.69
C ARG A 47 2.61 9.93 6.18
N SER A 48 2.96 8.77 5.62
CA SER A 48 3.21 8.70 4.16
C SER A 48 2.28 7.84 3.28
N ILE A 49 1.77 6.68 3.73
CA ILE A 49 0.99 5.83 2.79
C ILE A 49 -0.42 6.36 2.51
N ALA A 50 -1.04 7.08 3.45
CA ALA A 50 -2.28 7.83 3.18
C ALA A 50 -2.07 8.93 2.13
N ASN A 51 -0.84 9.46 1.97
CA ASN A 51 -0.50 10.45 0.94
C ASN A 51 -0.13 9.81 -0.41
N LEU A 52 0.25 8.53 -0.44
CA LEU A 52 0.53 7.80 -1.69
C LEU A 52 -0.74 7.47 -2.47
N PHE A 53 -1.83 7.14 -1.77
CA PHE A 53 -3.14 6.88 -2.39
C PHE A 53 -4.00 8.15 -2.55
N ASN A 54 -3.67 9.24 -1.84
CA ASN A 54 -4.25 10.57 -2.06
C ASN A 54 -3.37 11.39 -3.02
N GLY A 55 -3.33 11.01 -4.29
CA GLY A 55 -2.66 11.76 -5.36
C GLY A 55 -3.20 13.17 -5.64
N ASN A 56 -3.92 13.80 -4.70
CA ASN A 56 -4.50 15.14 -4.79
C ASN A 56 -4.90 15.74 -3.43
N LYS A 57 -4.24 15.41 -2.30
CA LYS A 57 -4.40 16.26 -1.11
C LYS A 57 -3.60 17.53 -1.34
N ALA A 58 -4.28 18.59 -1.78
CA ALA A 58 -3.76 19.95 -1.79
C ALA A 58 -3.02 20.17 -0.45
N LYS A 59 -1.71 20.42 -0.52
CA LYS A 59 -0.92 20.77 0.66
C LYS A 59 -1.67 21.88 1.38
N THR A 60 -1.99 21.66 2.64
CA THR A 60 -2.68 22.70 3.40
C THR A 60 -1.71 23.87 3.54
N SER A 61 -2.23 25.09 3.67
CA SER A 61 -1.40 26.28 3.88
C SER A 61 -0.41 26.10 5.04
N ARG A 62 -0.78 25.29 6.05
CA ARG A 62 0.08 24.91 7.17
C ARG A 62 1.28 24.04 6.76
N ASP A 63 1.08 23.06 5.89
CA ASP A 63 2.15 22.17 5.41
C ASP A 63 3.21 22.97 4.63
N ILE A 64 2.77 23.98 3.87
CA ILE A 64 3.66 24.88 3.11
C ILE A 64 4.47 25.79 4.05
N LEU A 65 3.86 26.27 5.15
CA LEU A 65 4.56 27.06 6.16
C LEU A 65 5.61 26.23 6.91
N GLU A 66 5.27 25.00 7.30
CA GLU A 66 6.19 24.11 8.01
C GLU A 66 7.40 23.74 7.14
N GLU A 67 7.19 23.48 5.84
CA GLU A 67 8.26 23.21 4.89
C GLU A 67 9.24 24.38 4.77
N ARG A 68 8.75 25.63 4.68
CA ARG A 68 9.60 26.82 4.56
C ARG A 68 10.35 27.15 5.84
N TYR A 69 9.74 26.90 7.00
CA TYR A 69 10.41 27.06 8.29
C TYR A 69 11.59 26.06 8.45
N VAL A 70 11.38 24.80 8.09
CA VAL A 70 12.42 23.76 8.14
C VAL A 70 13.55 24.05 7.14
N LYS A 71 13.21 24.59 5.96
CA LYS A 71 14.20 25.05 4.98
C LYS A 71 14.96 26.31 5.44
N GLY A 72 14.52 26.97 6.51
CA GLY A 72 15.10 28.23 6.99
C GLY A 72 14.77 29.42 6.09
N GLU A 73 13.78 29.30 5.20
CA GLU A 73 13.31 30.37 4.32
C GLU A 73 12.49 31.42 5.08
N ILE A 74 11.92 31.04 6.23
CA ILE A 74 11.17 31.93 7.13
C ILE A 74 11.68 31.77 8.56
N SER A 75 11.67 32.88 9.30
CA SER A 75 12.00 32.89 10.73
C SER A 75 10.88 32.29 11.58
N ARG A 76 11.19 31.99 12.85
CA ARG A 76 10.22 31.46 13.82
C ARG A 76 9.11 32.47 14.11
N GLU A 77 9.45 33.75 14.10
CA GLU A 77 8.55 34.87 14.29
C GLU A 77 7.53 34.93 13.15
N GLU A 78 7.99 34.93 11.90
CA GLU A 78 7.15 34.93 10.70
C GLU A 78 6.26 33.69 10.61
N PHE A 79 6.81 32.52 10.95
CA PHE A 79 6.02 31.27 11.00
C PHE A 79 4.88 31.37 12.01
N ASN A 80 5.13 31.92 13.20
CA ASN A 80 4.12 32.04 14.25
C ASN A 80 3.04 33.07 13.90
N GLU A 81 3.39 34.13 13.18
CA GLU A 81 2.43 35.13 12.69
C GLU A 81 1.50 34.53 11.64
N MET A 82 2.05 33.93 10.58
CA MET A 82 1.25 33.27 9.53
C MET A 82 0.41 32.10 10.07
N LYS A 83 0.88 31.42 11.12
CA LYS A 83 0.12 30.35 11.78
C LYS A 83 -1.12 30.88 12.51
N LYS A 84 -1.08 32.12 13.02
CA LYS A 84 -2.24 32.76 13.67
C LYS A 84 -3.26 33.23 12.65
N ASP A 85 -2.81 33.64 11.46
CA ASP A 85 -3.69 34.08 10.37
C ASP A 85 -4.49 32.93 9.73
N LEU A 86 -4.04 31.68 9.94
CA LEU A 86 -4.72 30.47 9.45
C LEU A 86 -5.83 29.95 10.38
N ASN A 87 -6.21 30.72 11.43
CA ASN A 87 -7.29 30.37 12.35
C ASN A 87 -8.61 31.10 12.04
#